data_AF-A0A196S4S4-F1
#
_entry.id   AF-A0A196S4S4-F1
#
_cell.length_a   1.000
_cell.length_b   1.000
_cell.length_c   1.000
_cell.angle_alpha   90.00
_cell.angle_beta   90.00
_cell.angle_gamma   90.00
#
_symmetry.space_group_name_H-M   'P 1'
#
loop_
_entity.id
_entity.type
_entity.pdbx_description
1 polymer ?
#
loop_
_entity_poly.entity_id
_entity_poly.type
_entity_poly.pdbx_seq_one_letter_code
_entity_poly.pdbx_strand_id
1 'polypeptide(L)'
;MRIYPNRLRLIDIYSFLKANFKTTTLMITICDKGYANTFKLFYRLSHMERYSNFVAFVMDKEGFDLLSKEGYPVFYYKNDLLSQSEASRSTRMWTSSAFNKMVLKLCVIRDLLLLKYSVLYMDSDVILFKDPLPALQHYTQYDFVAQRDDEICAGFMFIQPTRASYTMITVATTLMYMRRIMDQDAIITYTKKKGRVNYTFLPSTQFMSGRDYAITHQFADDHCPSDANIISYHNNYVIHESNKLYRWREQGLFTDDHGYYARDPAGYVLLDLLPNNYLTAFNVLAELVNRLNRTLILPTVACPRGVNRTRCNICSIDDTCCYNFQRMIHFRFRARQILQDKRAPAALLEEYKNGPTFSYAMSQTGAPYVKENTVRTSGADEE
;
A
#
# COMPACT_ATOMS: atom_id res chain seq x y z
N MET A 1 20.41 26.33 -27.96
CA MET A 1 19.40 26.15 -26.88
C MET A 1 18.17 25.51 -27.52
N ARG A 2 18.00 24.18 -27.43
CA ARG A 2 16.81 23.52 -28.00
C ARG A 2 15.62 23.76 -27.07
N ILE A 3 14.70 24.61 -27.51
CA ILE A 3 13.41 24.80 -26.85
C ILE A 3 12.54 23.62 -27.25
N TYR A 4 12.27 22.71 -26.31
CA TYR A 4 11.32 21.62 -26.51
C TYR A 4 9.90 22.19 -26.31
N PRO A 5 9.06 22.28 -27.35
CA PRO A 5 7.77 22.97 -27.31
C PRO A 5 6.72 22.30 -26.41
N ASN A 6 7.07 21.18 -25.77
CA ASN A 6 6.16 20.35 -25.00
C ASN A 6 6.48 20.28 -23.50
N ARG A 7 7.51 20.99 -22.99
CA ARG A 7 7.89 20.88 -21.58
C ARG A 7 6.97 21.70 -20.69
N LEU A 8 6.48 21.10 -19.60
CA LEU A 8 5.77 21.82 -18.54
C LEU A 8 6.64 22.97 -18.02
N ARG A 9 6.12 24.18 -17.99
CA ARG A 9 6.83 25.33 -17.42
C ARG A 9 6.36 25.54 -15.99
N LEU A 10 7.27 26.00 -15.14
CA LEU A 10 6.97 26.32 -13.74
C LEU A 10 5.81 27.33 -13.61
N ILE A 11 5.66 28.25 -14.57
CA ILE A 11 4.57 29.22 -14.62
C ILE A 11 3.19 28.57 -14.82
N ASP A 12 3.13 27.42 -15.51
CA ASP A 12 1.89 26.70 -15.76
C ASP A 12 1.39 26.07 -14.45
N ILE A 13 2.31 25.49 -13.66
CA ILE A 13 2.03 25.00 -12.29
C ILE A 13 1.59 26.16 -11.40
N TYR A 14 2.35 27.26 -11.37
CA TYR A 14 2.03 28.42 -10.53
C TYR A 14 0.64 28.99 -10.83
N SER A 15 0.31 29.15 -12.11
CA SER A 15 -0.97 29.73 -12.55
C SER A 15 -2.14 28.84 -12.13
N PHE A 16 -2.01 27.52 -12.30
CA PHE A 16 -3.00 26.56 -11.82
C PHE A 16 -3.16 26.64 -10.29
N LEU A 17 -2.06 26.59 -9.54
CA LEU A 17 -2.13 26.58 -8.07
C LEU A 17 -2.75 27.87 -7.54
N LYS A 18 -2.35 29.03 -8.07
CA LYS A 18 -2.88 30.34 -7.66
C LYS A 18 -4.38 30.48 -7.95
N ALA A 19 -4.87 29.87 -9.03
CA ALA A 19 -6.27 29.92 -9.40
C ALA A 19 -7.16 29.00 -8.54
N ASN A 20 -6.60 27.89 -8.03
CA ASN A 20 -7.38 26.83 -7.38
C ASN A 20 -7.20 26.77 -5.86
N PHE A 21 -6.09 27.28 -5.31
CA PHE A 21 -5.77 27.16 -3.90
C PHE A 21 -5.50 28.52 -3.26
N LYS A 22 -6.17 28.77 -2.12
CA LYS A 22 -6.00 30.00 -1.33
C LYS A 22 -4.85 29.92 -0.32
N THR A 23 -4.33 28.72 -0.08
CA THR A 23 -3.28 28.44 0.91
C THR A 23 -1.97 28.09 0.21
N THR A 24 -0.86 28.34 0.88
CA THR A 24 0.47 27.92 0.46
C THR A 24 0.87 26.55 1.01
N THR A 25 -0.02 25.87 1.73
CA THR A 25 0.18 24.48 2.17
C THR A 25 -0.66 23.54 1.32
N LEU A 26 -0.01 22.68 0.53
CA LEU A 26 -0.67 21.71 -0.34
C LEU A 26 -0.54 20.31 0.22
N MET A 27 -1.64 19.55 0.18
CA MET A 27 -1.62 18.11 0.31
C MET A 27 -1.53 17.53 -1.09
N ILE A 28 -0.55 16.66 -1.34
CA ILE A 28 -0.36 16.10 -2.67
C ILE A 28 -0.20 14.58 -2.59
N THR A 29 -0.66 13.94 -3.65
CA THR A 29 -0.22 12.60 -4.02
C THR A 29 0.16 12.62 -5.49
N ILE A 30 0.79 11.54 -5.93
CA ILE A 30 1.29 11.43 -7.28
C ILE A 30 0.86 10.09 -7.84
N CYS A 31 0.28 10.12 -9.04
CA CYS A 31 -0.28 8.93 -9.66
C CYS A 31 -0.13 8.94 -11.18
N ASP A 32 -0.58 7.85 -11.79
CA ASP A 32 -0.71 7.67 -13.22
C ASP A 32 -1.91 6.74 -13.47
N LYS A 33 -2.23 6.48 -14.74
CA LYS A 33 -3.32 5.58 -15.11
C LYS A 33 -3.21 4.18 -14.50
N GLY A 34 -1.99 3.65 -14.40
CA GLY A 34 -1.71 2.33 -13.83
C GLY A 34 -2.03 2.24 -12.34
N TYR A 35 -1.89 3.35 -11.62
CA TYR A 35 -2.23 3.48 -10.20
C TYR A 35 -3.57 4.22 -9.96
N ALA A 36 -4.39 4.43 -11.00
CA ALA A 36 -5.63 5.19 -10.86
C ALA A 36 -6.60 4.54 -9.87
N ASN A 37 -6.69 3.21 -9.84
CA ASN A 37 -7.53 2.49 -8.88
C ASN A 37 -7.02 2.66 -7.44
N THR A 38 -5.70 2.52 -7.22
CA THR A 38 -5.09 2.76 -5.92
C THR A 38 -5.33 4.20 -5.46
N PHE A 39 -5.19 5.19 -6.35
CA PHE A 39 -5.50 6.58 -6.08
C PHE A 39 -6.97 6.80 -5.70
N LYS A 40 -7.93 6.20 -6.42
CA LYS A 40 -9.35 6.34 -6.10
C LYS A 40 -9.67 5.75 -4.71
N LEU A 41 -9.02 4.64 -4.36
CA LEU A 41 -9.13 4.04 -3.04
C LEU A 41 -8.54 4.95 -1.96
N PHE A 42 -7.31 5.46 -2.15
CA PHE A 42 -6.71 6.48 -1.29
C PHE A 42 -7.66 7.65 -1.05
N TYR A 43 -8.18 8.22 -2.15
CA TYR A 43 -9.04 9.40 -2.10
C TYR A 43 -10.27 9.15 -1.24
N ARG A 44 -10.93 8.01 -1.43
CA ARG A 44 -12.14 7.63 -0.70
C ARG A 44 -11.87 7.23 0.75
N LEU A 45 -10.87 6.38 0.99
CA LEU A 45 -10.57 5.86 2.34
C LEU A 45 -10.02 6.94 3.27
N SER A 46 -9.30 7.92 2.72
CA SER A 46 -8.76 9.06 3.48
C SER A 46 -9.69 10.28 3.50
N HIS A 47 -10.89 10.18 2.91
CA HIS A 47 -11.86 11.28 2.79
C HIS A 47 -11.25 12.56 2.18
N MET A 48 -10.52 12.40 1.09
CA MET A 48 -9.73 13.48 0.50
C MET A 48 -10.59 14.61 -0.06
N GLU A 49 -11.88 14.38 -0.32
CA GLU A 49 -12.87 15.39 -0.71
C GLU A 49 -13.02 16.54 0.30
N ARG A 50 -12.62 16.32 1.55
CA ARG A 50 -12.74 17.31 2.63
C ARG A 50 -11.60 18.33 2.62
N TYR A 51 -10.51 18.08 1.91
CA TYR A 51 -9.34 18.94 1.89
C TYR A 51 -9.32 19.81 0.64
N SER A 52 -9.75 21.07 0.78
CA SER A 52 -9.78 22.03 -0.32
C SER A 52 -8.38 22.39 -0.87
N ASN A 53 -7.32 21.98 -0.17
CA ASN A 53 -5.92 22.18 -0.54
C ASN A 53 -5.23 20.89 -1.02
N PHE A 54 -6.02 19.88 -1.40
CA PHE A 54 -5.51 18.65 -1.98
C PHE A 54 -5.47 18.69 -3.51
N VAL A 55 -4.41 18.15 -4.11
CA VAL A 55 -4.30 17.91 -5.55
C VAL A 55 -3.44 16.68 -5.84
N ALA A 56 -3.87 15.85 -6.78
CA ALA A 56 -3.03 14.77 -7.32
C ALA A 56 -2.29 15.23 -8.58
N PHE A 57 -0.97 15.03 -8.61
CA PHE A 57 -0.17 15.25 -9.82
C PHE A 57 -0.10 13.97 -10.63
N VAL A 58 -0.66 14.01 -11.85
CA VAL A 58 -0.78 12.86 -12.73
C VAL A 58 0.31 12.90 -13.79
N MET A 59 1.08 11.82 -13.93
CA MET A 59 2.27 11.79 -14.79
C MET A 59 1.98 11.49 -16.27
N ASP A 60 0.79 11.02 -16.59
CA ASP A 60 0.38 10.65 -17.95
C ASP A 60 -0.98 11.27 -18.32
N LYS A 61 -1.16 11.53 -19.61
CA LYS A 61 -2.37 12.20 -20.11
C LYS A 61 -3.61 11.32 -19.94
N GLU A 62 -3.50 10.01 -20.14
CA GLU A 62 -4.65 9.11 -20.08
C GLU A 62 -5.22 9.02 -18.66
N GLY A 63 -4.34 8.94 -17.65
CA GLY A 63 -4.70 9.01 -16.24
C GLY A 63 -5.31 10.36 -15.88
N PHE A 64 -4.75 11.46 -16.38
CA PHE A 64 -5.29 12.79 -16.16
C PHE A 64 -6.70 12.92 -16.75
N ASP A 65 -6.89 12.56 -18.02
CA ASP A 65 -8.19 12.65 -18.70
C ASP A 65 -9.24 11.80 -17.96
N LEU A 66 -8.87 10.59 -17.52
CA LEU A 66 -9.73 9.70 -16.73
C LEU A 66 -10.17 10.35 -15.42
N LEU A 67 -9.20 10.74 -14.58
CA LEU A 67 -9.48 11.25 -13.23
C LEU A 67 -10.14 12.64 -13.26
N SER A 68 -9.75 13.48 -14.22
CA SER A 68 -10.37 14.79 -14.41
C SER A 68 -11.83 14.65 -14.86
N LYS A 69 -12.14 13.73 -15.78
CA LYS A 69 -13.52 13.45 -16.21
C LYS A 69 -14.40 12.94 -15.08
N GLU A 70 -13.81 12.22 -14.12
CA GLU A 70 -14.50 11.74 -12.92
C GLU A 70 -14.60 12.80 -11.80
N GLY A 71 -14.04 14.00 -12.00
CA GLY A 71 -14.19 15.14 -11.08
C GLY A 71 -13.16 15.21 -9.97
N TYR A 72 -12.07 14.42 -10.01
CA TYR A 72 -11.01 14.49 -9.02
C TYR A 72 -10.14 15.76 -9.17
N PRO A 73 -9.61 16.32 -8.07
CA PRO A 73 -8.71 17.48 -8.12
C PRO A 73 -7.32 17.03 -8.61
N VAL A 74 -7.13 17.08 -9.93
CA VAL A 74 -5.92 16.58 -10.58
C VAL A 74 -5.22 17.64 -11.41
N PHE A 75 -3.89 17.52 -11.51
CA PHE A 75 -3.05 18.34 -12.38
C PHE A 75 -2.18 17.44 -13.27
N TYR A 76 -2.19 17.68 -14.58
CA TYR A 76 -1.34 16.94 -15.50
C TYR A 76 0.12 17.44 -15.43
N TYR A 77 0.99 16.67 -14.79
CA TYR A 77 2.42 16.94 -14.73
C TYR A 77 3.13 16.38 -15.97
N LYS A 78 3.06 17.14 -17.06
CA LYS A 78 3.70 16.77 -18.32
C LYS A 78 5.23 16.67 -18.16
N ASN A 79 5.78 15.51 -18.52
CA ASN A 79 7.19 15.22 -18.37
C ASN A 79 7.78 14.57 -19.62
N ASP A 80 9.10 14.71 -19.79
CA ASP A 80 9.87 14.16 -20.90
C ASP A 80 10.71 12.92 -20.48
N LEU A 81 10.56 12.46 -19.22
CA LEU A 81 11.33 11.33 -18.68
C LEU A 81 10.72 9.97 -19.05
N LEU A 82 9.42 9.92 -19.30
CA LEU A 82 8.69 8.72 -19.67
C LEU A 82 7.87 8.98 -20.93
N SER A 83 7.81 8.00 -21.84
CA SER A 83 6.78 8.04 -22.88
C SER A 83 5.40 7.92 -22.24
N GLN A 84 4.35 8.41 -22.91
CA GLN A 84 2.97 8.30 -22.40
C GLN A 84 2.58 6.84 -22.14
N SER A 85 3.06 5.91 -22.98
CA SER A 85 2.81 4.47 -22.82
C SER A 85 3.52 3.86 -21.60
N GLU A 86 4.68 4.38 -21.20
CA GLU A 86 5.41 3.90 -20.03
C GLU A 86 4.91 4.54 -18.74
N ALA A 87 4.52 5.82 -18.80
CA ALA A 87 3.95 6.54 -17.67
C ALA A 87 2.60 5.94 -17.26
N SER A 88 1.74 5.56 -18.22
CA SER A 88 0.39 5.04 -17.99
C SER A 88 0.30 3.59 -17.49
N ARG A 89 1.40 2.82 -17.52
CA ARG A 89 1.39 1.41 -17.08
C ARG A 89 1.65 1.30 -15.59
N SER A 90 0.99 0.36 -14.90
CA SER A 90 1.42 -0.02 -13.56
C SER A 90 2.82 -0.65 -13.64
N THR A 91 3.65 -0.38 -12.64
CA THR A 91 5.07 -0.73 -12.70
C THR A 91 5.45 -1.61 -11.52
N ARG A 92 6.15 -2.71 -11.81
CA ARG A 92 6.82 -3.47 -10.74
C ARG A 92 7.98 -2.63 -10.19
N MET A 93 8.15 -2.67 -8.87
CA MET A 93 9.34 -2.09 -8.22
C MET A 93 10.62 -2.63 -8.86
N TRP A 94 11.69 -1.83 -8.79
CA TRP A 94 13.02 -2.15 -9.32
C TRP A 94 13.11 -2.20 -10.85
N THR A 95 12.11 -1.69 -11.57
CA THR A 95 12.17 -1.44 -13.02
C THR A 95 12.61 -0.01 -13.32
N SER A 96 13.16 0.23 -14.51
CA SER A 96 13.54 1.59 -14.95
C SER A 96 12.34 2.55 -14.97
N SER A 97 11.14 2.05 -15.30
CA SER A 97 9.92 2.88 -15.26
C SER A 97 9.55 3.25 -13.81
N ALA A 98 9.59 2.30 -12.87
CA ALA A 98 9.37 2.61 -11.45
C ALA A 98 10.39 3.63 -10.91
N PHE A 99 11.66 3.48 -11.30
CA PHE A 99 12.72 4.43 -10.94
C PHE A 99 12.40 5.84 -11.46
N ASN A 100 12.04 5.99 -12.74
CA ASN A 100 11.71 7.29 -13.33
C ASN A 100 10.46 7.92 -12.69
N LYS A 101 9.46 7.12 -12.32
CA LYS A 101 8.29 7.63 -11.56
C LYS A 101 8.70 8.18 -10.20
N MET A 102 9.61 7.53 -9.48
CA MET A 102 10.13 8.07 -8.22
C MET A 102 10.97 9.35 -8.41
N VAL A 103 11.70 9.47 -9.52
CA VAL A 103 12.38 10.74 -9.87
C VAL A 103 11.36 11.84 -10.13
N LEU A 104 10.30 11.54 -10.89
CA LEU A 104 9.23 12.50 -11.19
C LEU A 104 8.53 12.96 -9.91
N LYS A 105 8.31 12.06 -8.95
CA LYS A 105 7.80 12.39 -7.62
C LYS A 105 8.62 13.49 -6.95
N LEU A 106 9.94 13.32 -6.89
CA LEU A 106 10.83 14.33 -6.32
C LEU A 106 10.86 15.62 -7.15
N CYS A 107 10.70 15.55 -8.47
CA CYS A 107 10.64 16.72 -9.34
C CYS A 107 9.37 17.57 -9.08
N VAL A 108 8.21 16.94 -8.91
CA VAL A 108 6.98 17.64 -8.49
C VAL A 108 7.20 18.36 -7.16
N ILE A 109 7.70 17.65 -6.14
CA ILE A 109 7.98 18.24 -4.84
C ILE A 109 8.96 19.42 -4.97
N ARG A 110 10.06 19.25 -5.70
CA ARG A 110 11.05 20.33 -5.94
C ARG A 110 10.41 21.58 -6.53
N ASP A 111 9.58 21.42 -7.56
CA ASP A 111 8.97 22.53 -8.27
C ASP A 111 7.98 23.29 -7.37
N LEU A 112 7.24 22.58 -6.51
CA LEU A 112 6.35 23.19 -5.51
C LEU A 112 7.12 23.98 -4.44
N LEU A 113 8.23 23.42 -3.94
CA LEU A 113 9.10 24.12 -2.98
C LEU A 113 9.71 25.38 -3.59
N LEU A 114 10.09 25.32 -4.87
CA LEU A 114 10.60 26.48 -5.61
C LEU A 114 9.54 27.59 -5.73
N LEU A 115 8.28 27.21 -5.91
CA LEU A 115 7.11 28.10 -5.93
C LEU A 115 6.64 28.55 -4.54
N LYS A 116 7.38 28.23 -3.48
CA LYS A 116 7.12 28.63 -2.09
C LYS A 116 5.88 27.98 -1.45
N TYR A 117 5.52 26.78 -1.90
CA TYR A 117 4.50 25.97 -1.23
C TYR A 117 5.12 25.01 -0.22
N SER A 118 4.53 24.91 0.97
CA SER A 118 4.75 23.79 1.89
C SER A 118 3.96 22.59 1.39
N VAL A 119 4.57 21.41 1.44
CA VAL A 119 4.04 20.21 0.77
C VAL A 119 3.88 19.09 1.79
N LEU A 120 2.67 18.61 2.00
CA LEU A 120 2.41 17.29 2.59
C LEU A 120 2.30 16.29 1.44
N TYR A 121 3.37 15.52 1.22
CA TYR A 121 3.39 14.42 0.27
C TYR A 121 2.91 13.13 0.92
N MET A 122 2.04 12.39 0.23
CA MET A 122 1.54 11.07 0.64
C MET A 122 1.54 10.09 -0.54
N ASP A 123 2.09 8.89 -0.35
CA ASP A 123 1.89 7.76 -1.27
C ASP A 123 0.41 7.33 -1.25
N SER A 124 -0.07 6.77 -2.36
CA SER A 124 -1.48 6.36 -2.53
C SER A 124 -1.89 5.12 -1.71
N ASP A 125 -0.99 4.57 -0.92
CA ASP A 125 -1.23 3.49 0.03
C ASP A 125 -1.19 3.97 1.49
N VAL A 126 -1.33 5.28 1.70
CA VAL A 126 -1.59 5.90 3.00
C VAL A 126 -3.10 6.01 3.25
N ILE A 127 -3.54 5.72 4.48
CA ILE A 127 -4.89 6.04 4.96
C ILE A 127 -4.80 7.12 6.03
N LEU A 128 -5.61 8.17 5.89
CA LEU A 128 -5.80 9.18 6.92
C LEU A 128 -7.04 8.83 7.75
N PHE A 129 -6.83 8.58 9.05
CA PHE A 129 -7.93 8.44 10.00
C PHE A 129 -8.40 9.79 10.55
N LYS A 130 -7.54 10.82 10.47
CA LYS A 130 -7.81 12.19 10.91
C LYS A 130 -7.13 13.20 10.00
N ASP A 131 -7.55 14.46 10.09
CA ASP A 131 -6.82 15.57 9.47
C ASP A 131 -5.40 15.66 10.06
N PRO A 132 -4.35 15.48 9.25
CA PRO A 132 -2.97 15.54 9.74
C PRO A 132 -2.48 16.98 9.91
N LEU A 133 -3.08 17.97 9.25
CA LEU A 133 -2.55 19.34 9.19
C LEU A 133 -2.44 20.01 10.58
N PRO A 134 -3.42 19.89 11.50
CA PRO A 134 -3.28 20.44 12.86
C PRO A 134 -2.05 19.91 13.59
N ALA A 135 -1.77 18.60 13.51
CA ALA A 135 -0.59 18.02 14.14
C ALA A 135 0.71 18.50 13.45
N LEU A 136 0.70 18.62 12.12
CA LEU A 136 1.86 19.03 11.33
C LEU A 136 2.27 20.50 11.53
N GLN A 137 1.36 21.37 11.96
CA GLN A 137 1.67 22.78 12.25
C GLN A 137 2.75 22.95 13.33
N HIS A 138 2.84 22.01 14.28
CA HIS A 138 3.85 21.99 15.35
C HIS A 138 5.28 21.70 14.87
N TYR A 139 5.46 21.43 13.57
CA TYR A 139 6.74 21.04 12.99
C TYR A 139 7.25 22.03 11.93
N THR A 140 6.64 23.21 11.83
CA THR A 140 7.01 24.24 10.85
C THR A 140 8.42 24.82 11.03
N GLN A 141 9.04 24.63 12.20
CA GLN A 141 10.44 24.99 12.50
C GLN A 141 11.48 24.06 11.84
N TYR A 142 11.05 22.90 11.35
CA TYR A 142 11.91 21.97 10.62
C TYR A 142 11.85 22.24 9.11
N ASP A 143 12.94 21.96 8.41
CA ASP A 143 12.96 21.97 6.95
C ASP A 143 12.00 20.91 6.37
N PHE A 144 11.95 19.74 7.01
CA PHE A 144 10.91 18.75 6.77
C PHE A 144 10.71 17.83 7.98
N VAL A 145 9.57 17.16 8.00
CA VAL A 145 9.31 16.03 8.89
C VAL A 145 8.79 14.86 8.09
N ALA A 146 9.09 13.66 8.54
CA ALA A 146 8.71 12.43 7.84
C ALA A 146 8.16 11.40 8.82
N GLN A 147 7.31 10.54 8.30
CA GLN A 147 7.03 9.27 8.96
C GLN A 147 8.33 8.47 9.12
N ARG A 148 8.38 7.63 10.16
CA ARG A 148 9.51 6.78 10.47
C ARG A 148 9.26 5.34 10.01
N ASP A 149 10.18 4.87 9.17
CA ASP A 149 10.39 3.45 8.85
C ASP A 149 11.57 2.94 9.72
N ASP A 150 12.43 2.08 9.18
CA ASP A 150 13.76 1.85 9.77
C ASP A 150 14.57 3.17 9.83
N GLU A 151 14.29 4.10 8.92
CA GLU A 151 14.86 5.46 8.81
C GLU A 151 13.75 6.45 8.36
N ILE A 152 14.04 7.34 7.40
CA ILE A 152 13.07 8.25 6.77
C ILE A 152 12.17 7.46 5.84
N CYS A 153 10.86 7.58 6.01
CA CYS A 153 9.87 7.14 5.04
C CYS A 153 9.65 8.24 3.99
N ALA A 154 9.88 7.94 2.71
CA ALA A 154 9.60 8.87 1.60
C ALA A 154 8.13 8.87 1.17
N GLY A 155 7.30 8.01 1.76
CA GLY A 155 5.87 7.90 1.44
C GLY A 155 4.97 8.84 2.23
N PHE A 156 5.45 9.45 3.31
CA PHE A 156 4.70 10.46 4.07
C PHE A 156 5.66 11.53 4.61
N MET A 157 5.67 12.70 3.98
CA MET A 157 6.59 13.79 4.32
C MET A 157 5.89 15.15 4.29
N PHE A 158 6.09 15.95 5.33
CA PHE A 158 5.70 17.36 5.34
C PHE A 158 6.94 18.24 5.20
N ILE A 159 7.03 18.98 4.10
CA ILE A 159 8.26 19.65 3.65
C ILE A 159 8.01 21.15 3.55
N GLN A 160 8.83 21.94 4.22
CA GLN A 160 8.80 23.40 4.15
C GLN A 160 9.60 23.92 2.94
N PRO A 161 9.21 25.03 2.31
CA PRO A 161 9.87 25.60 1.14
C PRO A 161 11.15 26.38 1.49
N THR A 162 12.04 25.77 2.27
CA THR A 162 13.33 26.35 2.63
C THR A 162 14.38 26.06 1.55
N ARG A 163 15.47 26.81 1.58
CA ARG A 163 16.63 26.54 0.71
C ARG A 163 17.22 25.15 0.97
N ALA A 164 17.21 24.70 2.22
CA ALA A 164 17.74 23.39 2.60
C ALA A 164 16.87 22.27 2.03
N SER A 165 15.54 22.32 2.20
CA SER A 165 14.61 21.34 1.63
C SER A 165 14.69 21.27 0.11
N TYR A 166 14.68 22.43 -0.56
CA TYR A 166 14.84 22.49 -2.01
C TYR A 166 16.16 21.85 -2.48
N THR A 167 17.27 22.15 -1.77
CA THR A 167 18.59 21.58 -2.09
C THR A 167 18.60 20.07 -1.86
N MET A 168 18.01 19.59 -0.75
CA MET A 168 17.88 18.18 -0.45
C MET A 168 17.18 17.43 -1.57
N ILE A 169 15.96 17.85 -1.95
CA ILE A 169 15.18 17.18 -2.99
C ILE A 169 15.91 17.23 -4.34
N THR A 170 16.52 18.38 -4.69
CA THR A 170 17.30 18.51 -5.92
C THR A 170 18.49 17.55 -5.95
N VAL A 171 19.31 17.52 -4.90
CA VAL A 171 20.49 16.65 -4.84
C VAL A 171 20.09 15.18 -4.73
N ALA A 172 18.97 14.86 -4.07
CA ALA A 172 18.44 13.50 -4.01
C ALA A 172 18.15 12.96 -5.41
N THR A 173 17.51 13.74 -6.30
CA THR A 173 17.30 13.29 -7.70
C THR A 173 18.62 12.97 -8.42
N THR A 174 19.66 13.79 -8.23
CA THR A 174 20.99 13.52 -8.80
C THR A 174 21.60 12.25 -8.20
N LEU A 175 21.48 12.05 -6.89
CA LEU A 175 21.98 10.85 -6.19
C LEU A 175 21.28 9.57 -6.67
N MET A 176 19.96 9.63 -6.94
CA MET A 176 19.22 8.51 -7.51
C MET A 176 19.87 8.04 -8.81
N TYR A 177 20.14 8.96 -9.75
CA TYR A 177 20.79 8.60 -11.03
C TYR A 177 22.22 8.13 -10.84
N MET A 178 23.02 8.86 -10.05
CA MET A 178 24.44 8.55 -9.85
C MET A 178 24.68 7.20 -9.19
N ARG A 179 23.81 6.81 -8.25
CA ARG A 179 23.98 5.60 -7.44
C ARG A 179 23.02 4.47 -7.81
N ARG A 180 22.06 4.73 -8.70
CA ARG A 180 20.96 3.81 -9.06
C ARG A 180 20.17 3.35 -7.82
N ILE A 181 19.83 4.31 -6.97
CA ILE A 181 19.07 4.09 -5.72
C ILE A 181 17.70 4.77 -5.80
N MET A 182 16.75 4.31 -5.00
CA MET A 182 15.39 4.88 -4.96
C MET A 182 15.36 6.21 -4.19
N ASP A 183 14.22 6.90 -4.26
CA ASP A 183 14.01 8.22 -3.68
C ASP A 183 14.27 8.25 -2.16
N GLN A 184 13.78 7.25 -1.42
CA GLN A 184 14.01 7.12 0.02
C GLN A 184 15.50 7.04 0.36
N ASP A 185 16.24 6.12 -0.29
CA ASP A 185 17.68 5.94 -0.06
C ASP A 185 18.48 7.18 -0.45
N ALA A 186 18.05 7.91 -1.48
CA ALA A 186 18.69 9.14 -1.92
C ALA A 186 18.51 10.27 -0.91
N ILE A 187 17.31 10.43 -0.36
CA ILE A 187 17.04 11.40 0.72
C ILE A 187 17.87 11.06 1.96
N ILE A 188 17.84 9.80 2.41
CA ILE A 188 18.64 9.33 3.57
C ILE A 188 20.14 9.55 3.34
N THR A 189 20.63 9.25 2.13
CA THR A 189 22.04 9.47 1.78
C THR A 189 22.43 10.94 1.90
N TYR A 190 21.57 11.86 1.45
CA TYR A 190 21.82 13.29 1.55
C TYR A 190 21.84 13.75 3.01
N THR A 191 20.80 13.39 3.78
CA THR A 191 20.65 13.83 5.17
C THR A 191 21.81 13.36 6.04
N LYS A 192 22.28 12.11 5.87
CA LYS A 192 23.41 11.54 6.64
C LYS A 192 24.78 12.11 6.29
N LYS A 193 25.06 12.41 5.00
CA LYS A 193 26.43 12.71 4.53
C LYS A 193 26.72 14.19 4.29
N LYS A 194 25.69 15.02 4.13
CA LYS A 194 25.84 16.40 3.63
C LYS A 194 25.10 17.44 4.50
N GLY A 195 24.47 17.01 5.60
CA GLY A 195 23.33 17.68 6.23
C GLY A 195 23.58 19.09 6.75
N ARG A 196 22.98 20.07 6.04
CA ARG A 196 22.46 21.33 6.62
C ARG A 196 20.93 21.36 6.48
N VAL A 197 20.27 20.21 6.68
CA VAL A 197 18.80 20.10 6.67
C VAL A 197 18.34 19.71 8.07
N ASN A 198 17.51 20.55 8.66
CA ASN A 198 16.92 20.34 9.97
C ASN A 198 15.65 19.51 9.83
N TYR A 199 15.64 18.29 10.33
CA TYR A 199 14.47 17.42 10.22
C TYR A 199 14.20 16.65 11.50
N THR A 200 12.98 16.16 11.64
CA THR A 200 12.61 15.24 12.72
C THR A 200 11.60 14.21 12.23
N PHE A 201 11.37 13.18 13.04
CA PHE A 201 10.36 12.16 12.77
C PHE A 201 9.02 12.53 13.40
N LEU A 202 7.95 12.20 12.70
CA LEU A 202 6.61 12.19 13.25
C LEU A 202 6.47 11.08 14.30
N PRO A 203 5.63 11.24 15.35
CA PRO A 203 5.45 10.21 16.36
C PRO A 203 4.88 8.93 15.74
N SER A 204 5.60 7.81 15.83
CA SER A 204 5.18 6.53 15.24
C SER A 204 3.86 6.02 15.80
N THR A 205 3.42 6.45 16.98
CA THR A 205 2.11 6.10 17.56
C THR A 205 0.93 6.86 16.94
N GLN A 206 1.20 7.95 16.20
CA GLN A 206 0.18 8.74 15.49
C GLN A 206 0.28 8.57 13.96
N PHE A 207 1.51 8.44 13.42
CA PHE A 207 1.79 8.29 11.99
C PHE A 207 2.43 6.93 11.74
N MET A 208 1.63 5.87 11.81
CA MET A 208 2.11 4.49 11.89
C MET A 208 2.62 3.97 10.56
N SER A 209 3.84 3.40 10.57
CA SER A 209 4.32 2.60 9.44
C SER A 209 3.47 1.33 9.30
N GLY A 210 3.59 0.69 8.15
CA GLY A 210 2.86 -0.51 7.87
C GLY A 210 3.29 -1.70 8.71
N ARG A 211 4.56 -1.71 9.12
CA ARG A 211 5.08 -2.67 10.08
C ARG A 211 4.47 -2.43 11.47
N ASP A 212 4.50 -1.19 11.94
CA ASP A 212 4.04 -0.85 13.30
C ASP A 212 2.54 -1.07 13.46
N TYR A 213 1.74 -0.66 12.47
CA TYR A 213 0.28 -0.85 12.51
C TYR A 213 -0.07 -2.34 12.56
N ALA A 214 0.62 -3.17 11.79
CA ALA A 214 0.40 -4.61 11.74
C ALA A 214 0.81 -5.34 13.04
N ILE A 215 1.63 -4.76 13.92
CA ILE A 215 1.94 -5.39 15.22
C ILE A 215 0.69 -5.62 16.06
N THR A 216 -0.28 -4.71 15.97
CA THR A 216 -1.52 -4.77 16.74
C THR A 216 -2.77 -4.93 15.91
N HIS A 217 -2.75 -4.72 14.58
CA HIS A 217 -3.93 -4.78 13.71
C HIS A 217 -3.76 -5.81 12.59
N GLN A 218 -4.03 -7.09 12.89
CA GLN A 218 -4.01 -8.17 11.90
C GLN A 218 -5.36 -8.34 11.23
N PHE A 219 -6.45 -8.16 11.98
CA PHE A 219 -7.82 -8.36 11.54
C PHE A 219 -8.74 -7.19 11.93
N ALA A 220 -9.95 -7.17 11.37
CA ALA A 220 -10.94 -6.11 11.58
C ALA A 220 -11.43 -5.99 13.04
N ASP A 221 -11.28 -7.04 13.84
CA ASP A 221 -11.67 -7.08 15.25
C ASP A 221 -10.51 -6.74 16.20
N ASP A 222 -9.32 -6.43 15.70
CA ASP A 222 -8.14 -6.13 16.50
C ASP A 222 -8.10 -4.69 17.08
N HIS A 223 -9.23 -4.00 17.12
CA HIS A 223 -9.33 -2.62 17.59
C HIS A 223 -8.91 -2.46 19.05
N CYS A 224 -8.29 -1.31 19.35
CA CYS A 224 -7.94 -0.96 20.72
C CYS A 224 -8.16 0.54 21.01
N PRO A 225 -8.29 0.95 22.29
CA PRO A 225 -8.57 2.35 22.62
C PRO A 225 -7.53 3.36 22.07
N SER A 226 -6.27 2.93 21.89
CA SER A 226 -5.23 3.80 21.33
C SER A 226 -5.42 4.12 19.84
N ASP A 227 -6.31 3.41 19.13
CA ASP A 227 -6.63 3.68 17.72
C ASP A 227 -7.16 5.11 17.56
N ALA A 228 -7.84 5.62 18.59
CA ALA A 228 -8.32 6.99 18.66
C ALA A 228 -7.19 8.02 18.59
N ASN A 229 -5.91 7.67 18.75
CA ASN A 229 -4.78 8.58 18.61
C ASN A 229 -4.09 8.51 17.24
N ILE A 230 -4.41 7.50 16.43
CA ILE A 230 -3.79 7.31 15.12
C ILE A 230 -4.34 8.38 14.16
N ILE A 231 -3.43 9.09 13.51
CA ILE A 231 -3.73 10.10 12.48
C ILE A 231 -3.64 9.47 11.10
N SER A 232 -2.59 8.68 10.85
CA SER A 232 -2.39 8.03 9.57
C SER A 232 -1.71 6.68 9.71
N TYR A 233 -1.91 5.87 8.68
CA TYR A 233 -1.33 4.56 8.50
C TYR A 233 -0.83 4.43 7.06
N HIS A 234 0.44 4.10 6.89
CA HIS A 234 1.02 3.84 5.59
C HIS A 234 1.12 2.33 5.37
N ASN A 235 0.51 1.79 4.32
CA ASN A 235 0.55 0.36 4.01
C ASN A 235 1.87 -0.07 3.32
N ASN A 236 2.98 0.53 3.74
CA ASN A 236 4.33 0.11 3.36
C ASN A 236 4.73 -1.19 4.07
N TYR A 237 5.87 -1.76 3.65
CA TYR A 237 6.31 -3.12 4.00
C TYR A 237 5.43 -4.27 3.46
N VAL A 238 4.50 -3.96 2.56
CA VAL A 238 3.80 -4.94 1.72
C VAL A 238 4.02 -4.60 0.25
N ILE A 239 4.49 -5.58 -0.51
CA ILE A 239 4.77 -5.51 -1.94
C ILE A 239 3.56 -6.04 -2.71
N HIS A 240 3.28 -5.44 -3.87
CA HIS A 240 2.13 -5.68 -4.75
C HIS A 240 0.83 -5.00 -4.28
N GLU A 241 0.14 -4.38 -5.23
CA GLU A 241 -1.16 -3.75 -4.98
C GLU A 241 -2.18 -4.77 -4.45
N SER A 242 -2.28 -5.96 -5.06
CA SER A 242 -3.20 -7.01 -4.63
C SER A 242 -3.01 -7.41 -3.16
N ASN A 243 -1.76 -7.46 -2.70
CA ASN A 243 -1.43 -7.78 -1.31
C ASN A 243 -1.75 -6.64 -0.35
N LYS A 244 -1.54 -5.38 -0.77
CA LYS A 244 -1.97 -4.20 0.00
C LYS A 244 -3.48 -4.20 0.21
N LEU A 245 -4.23 -4.46 -0.86
CA LEU A 245 -5.69 -4.58 -0.82
C LEU A 245 -6.14 -5.75 0.06
N TYR A 246 -5.45 -6.88 -0.02
CA TYR A 246 -5.69 -8.02 0.86
C TYR A 246 -5.47 -7.65 2.33
N ARG A 247 -4.34 -7.03 2.69
CA ARG A 247 -4.05 -6.64 4.09
C ARG A 247 -5.09 -5.65 4.61
N TRP A 248 -5.45 -4.63 3.84
CA TRP A 248 -6.51 -3.71 4.22
C TRP A 248 -7.87 -4.38 4.39
N ARG A 249 -8.17 -5.41 3.59
CA ARG A 249 -9.40 -6.15 3.73
C ARG A 249 -9.43 -6.97 5.01
N GLU A 250 -8.34 -7.67 5.34
CA GLU A 250 -8.23 -8.38 6.62
C GLU A 250 -8.40 -7.42 7.79
N GLN A 251 -7.79 -6.24 7.73
CA GLN A 251 -7.88 -5.18 8.73
C GLN A 251 -9.24 -4.45 8.77
N GLY A 252 -10.19 -4.80 7.90
CA GLY A 252 -11.51 -4.15 7.84
C GLY A 252 -11.51 -2.74 7.23
N LEU A 253 -10.38 -2.28 6.68
CA LEU A 253 -10.21 -0.96 6.08
C LEU A 253 -10.67 -0.91 4.61
N PHE A 254 -10.71 -2.06 3.93
CA PHE A 254 -11.17 -2.17 2.55
C PHE A 254 -12.37 -3.12 2.43
N THR A 255 -13.55 -2.57 2.19
CA THR A 255 -14.82 -3.29 2.24
C THR A 255 -15.56 -3.32 0.90
N ASP A 256 -14.90 -2.95 -0.20
CA ASP A 256 -15.57 -2.91 -1.51
C ASP A 256 -16.06 -4.29 -1.90
N ASP A 257 -17.28 -4.30 -2.42
CA ASP A 257 -17.97 -5.50 -2.84
C ASP A 257 -17.49 -5.87 -4.26
N HIS A 258 -17.89 -5.15 -5.31
CA HIS A 258 -17.53 -5.52 -6.70
C HIS A 258 -17.70 -7.04 -7.01
N GLY A 259 -18.64 -7.72 -6.34
CA GLY A 259 -18.85 -9.17 -6.45
C GLY A 259 -17.93 -10.02 -5.57
N TYR A 260 -17.11 -9.42 -4.72
CA TYR A 260 -16.21 -10.09 -3.77
C TYR A 260 -16.99 -11.00 -2.82
N TYR A 261 -18.15 -10.55 -2.34
CA TYR A 261 -19.04 -11.29 -1.44
C TYR A 261 -20.03 -12.19 -2.19
N ALA A 262 -19.97 -12.23 -3.53
CA ALA A 262 -20.80 -13.16 -4.30
C ALA A 262 -20.41 -14.61 -3.96
N ARG A 263 -21.44 -15.48 -3.93
CA ARG A 263 -21.25 -16.92 -3.70
C ARG A 263 -20.36 -17.48 -4.80
N ASP A 264 -19.29 -18.17 -4.40
CA ASP A 264 -18.52 -18.98 -5.32
C ASP A 264 -19.30 -20.26 -5.66
N PRO A 265 -19.65 -20.52 -6.94
CA PRO A 265 -20.36 -21.73 -7.33
C PRO A 265 -19.53 -22.99 -7.04
N ALA A 266 -18.20 -22.88 -7.09
CA ALA A 266 -17.29 -23.94 -6.75
C ALA A 266 -17.07 -24.05 -5.23
N GLY A 267 -17.74 -23.27 -4.39
CA GLY A 267 -17.68 -23.35 -2.93
C GLY A 267 -16.33 -22.97 -2.34
N TYR A 268 -16.20 -23.18 -1.02
CA TYR A 268 -15.04 -22.72 -0.25
C TYR A 268 -14.33 -23.87 0.47
N VAL A 269 -13.06 -23.67 0.76
CA VAL A 269 -12.27 -24.47 1.71
C VAL A 269 -11.67 -23.52 2.74
N LEU A 270 -11.70 -23.89 4.02
CA LEU A 270 -11.08 -23.14 5.11
C LEU A 270 -10.19 -24.09 5.92
N LEU A 271 -9.02 -23.60 6.30
CA LEU A 271 -8.17 -24.20 7.32
C LEU A 271 -7.99 -23.16 8.43
N ASP A 272 -8.30 -23.49 9.69
CA ASP A 272 -8.43 -22.46 10.72
C ASP A 272 -7.07 -21.91 11.20
N LEU A 273 -6.10 -22.78 11.49
CA LEU A 273 -4.74 -22.41 11.90
C LEU A 273 -3.69 -23.31 11.23
N LEU A 274 -2.72 -22.69 10.55
CA LEU A 274 -1.56 -23.41 10.03
C LEU A 274 -0.53 -23.69 11.13
N PRO A 275 0.11 -24.87 11.14
CA PRO A 275 1.21 -25.16 12.06
C PRO A 275 2.42 -24.27 11.77
N ASN A 276 3.35 -24.20 12.72
CA ASN A 276 4.57 -23.37 12.61
C ASN A 276 5.43 -23.70 11.36
N ASN A 277 5.34 -24.93 10.82
CA ASN A 277 5.90 -25.27 9.52
C ASN A 277 4.91 -24.91 8.39
N TYR A 278 4.81 -23.62 8.10
CA TYR A 278 3.86 -23.08 7.12
C TYR A 278 4.17 -23.49 5.67
N LEU A 279 5.44 -23.80 5.31
CA LEU A 279 5.81 -24.15 3.94
C LEU A 279 5.17 -25.46 3.48
N THR A 280 5.37 -26.55 4.24
CA THR A 280 4.75 -27.85 3.93
C THR A 280 3.23 -27.74 3.94
N ALA A 281 2.69 -27.00 4.90
CA ALA A 281 1.24 -26.84 5.03
C ALA A 281 0.62 -26.01 3.88
N PHE A 282 1.33 -25.00 3.36
CA PHE A 282 0.90 -24.26 2.17
C PHE A 282 0.92 -25.09 0.89
N ASN A 283 1.92 -25.97 0.71
CA ASN A 283 1.95 -26.87 -0.46
C ASN A 283 0.76 -27.84 -0.47
N VAL A 284 0.51 -28.47 0.68
CA VAL A 284 -0.66 -29.33 0.89
C VAL A 284 -1.96 -28.58 0.63
N LEU A 285 -2.10 -27.38 1.22
CA LEU A 285 -3.31 -26.59 1.08
C LEU A 285 -3.53 -26.17 -0.38
N ALA A 286 -2.46 -25.82 -1.09
CA ALA A 286 -2.54 -25.49 -2.51
C ALA A 286 -3.00 -26.70 -3.35
N GLU A 287 -2.45 -27.88 -3.07
CA GLU A 287 -2.88 -29.12 -3.72
C GLU A 287 -4.36 -29.41 -3.46
N LEU A 288 -4.81 -29.30 -2.20
CA LEU A 288 -6.20 -29.52 -1.81
C LEU A 288 -7.15 -28.56 -2.54
N VAL A 289 -6.84 -27.26 -2.53
CA VAL A 289 -7.62 -26.21 -3.20
C VAL A 289 -7.74 -26.49 -4.70
N ASN A 290 -6.63 -26.86 -5.34
CA ASN A 290 -6.60 -27.14 -6.77
C ASN A 290 -7.37 -28.43 -7.12
N ARG A 291 -7.21 -29.50 -6.34
CA ARG A 291 -7.91 -30.78 -6.56
C ARG A 291 -9.41 -30.68 -6.32
N LEU A 292 -9.83 -29.96 -5.27
CA LEU A 292 -11.24 -29.75 -4.97
C LEU A 292 -11.88 -28.67 -5.86
N ASN A 293 -11.06 -27.91 -6.60
CA ASN A 293 -11.47 -26.82 -7.45
C ASN A 293 -12.25 -25.71 -6.69
N ARG A 294 -11.96 -25.49 -5.41
CA ARG A 294 -12.72 -24.55 -4.54
C ARG A 294 -11.94 -23.29 -4.21
N THR A 295 -12.62 -22.24 -3.75
CA THR A 295 -11.96 -21.00 -3.32
C THR A 295 -11.47 -21.09 -1.88
N LEU A 296 -10.20 -20.75 -1.65
CA LEU A 296 -9.64 -20.78 -0.31
C LEU A 296 -10.06 -19.56 0.50
N ILE A 297 -10.60 -19.74 1.70
CA ILE A 297 -10.58 -18.68 2.70
C ILE A 297 -9.24 -18.76 3.41
N LEU A 298 -8.45 -17.69 3.31
CA LEU A 298 -7.07 -17.72 3.79
C LEU A 298 -7.01 -18.04 5.29
N PRO A 299 -6.12 -18.96 5.70
CA PRO A 299 -6.00 -19.38 7.08
C PRO A 299 -5.37 -18.29 7.94
N THR A 300 -5.56 -18.41 9.25
CA THR A 300 -4.68 -17.71 10.20
C THR A 300 -3.37 -18.46 10.37
N VAL A 301 -2.32 -17.73 10.72
CA VAL A 301 -1.00 -18.27 11.00
C VAL A 301 -0.54 -17.85 12.39
N ALA A 302 0.38 -18.62 12.97
CA ALA A 302 1.06 -18.19 14.19
C ALA A 302 1.83 -16.89 13.90
N CYS A 303 1.67 -15.90 14.79
CA CYS A 303 2.34 -14.62 14.64
C CYS A 303 3.86 -14.75 14.85
N PRO A 304 4.68 -14.05 14.06
CA PRO A 304 6.12 -14.00 14.30
C PRO A 304 6.44 -13.25 15.60
N ARG A 305 7.65 -13.46 16.12
CA ARG A 305 8.14 -12.72 17.31
C ARG A 305 8.05 -11.21 17.06
N GLY A 306 7.53 -10.48 18.05
CA GLY A 306 7.38 -9.02 18.00
C GLY A 306 6.01 -8.54 17.56
N VAL A 307 5.12 -9.44 17.09
CA VAL A 307 3.70 -9.12 16.86
C VAL A 307 2.90 -9.44 18.13
N ASN A 308 2.08 -8.50 18.58
CA ASN A 308 1.34 -8.61 19.84
C ASN A 308 -0.04 -9.26 19.62
N ARG A 309 -0.06 -10.40 18.92
CA ARG A 309 -1.27 -11.17 18.61
C ARG A 309 -0.95 -12.67 18.61
N THR A 310 -1.96 -13.50 18.85
CA THR A 310 -1.82 -14.96 18.80
C THR A 310 -2.07 -15.53 17.41
N ARG A 311 -2.81 -14.79 16.57
CA ARG A 311 -3.17 -15.14 15.20
C ARG A 311 -2.88 -13.97 14.28
N CYS A 312 -2.29 -14.28 13.13
CA CYS A 312 -1.92 -13.31 12.12
C CYS A 312 -2.46 -13.71 10.75
N ASN A 313 -2.59 -12.73 9.85
CA ASN A 313 -2.83 -13.00 8.44
C ASN A 313 -1.49 -13.30 7.72
N ILE A 314 -1.53 -13.88 6.53
CA ILE A 314 -0.30 -14.31 5.82
C ILE A 314 0.69 -13.18 5.48
N CYS A 315 0.28 -11.90 5.51
CA CYS A 315 1.20 -10.77 5.34
C CYS A 315 2.14 -10.56 6.53
N SER A 316 1.92 -11.25 7.66
CA SER A 316 2.87 -11.23 8.77
C SER A 316 4.10 -12.11 8.52
N ILE A 317 4.06 -13.01 7.54
CA ILE A 317 5.14 -13.97 7.27
C ILE A 317 6.26 -13.29 6.48
N ASP A 318 5.90 -12.62 5.40
CA ASP A 318 6.83 -11.93 4.50
C ASP A 318 6.15 -10.70 3.86
N ASP A 319 6.97 -9.81 3.29
CA ASP A 319 6.53 -8.57 2.65
C ASP A 319 5.75 -8.80 1.34
N THR A 320 5.75 -10.02 0.81
CA THR A 320 4.96 -10.42 -0.37
C THR A 320 3.66 -11.13 0.00
N CYS A 321 3.32 -11.23 1.29
CA CYS A 321 2.17 -11.97 1.78
C CYS A 321 2.11 -13.40 1.23
N CYS A 322 3.25 -14.09 1.15
CA CYS A 322 3.38 -15.42 0.58
C CYS A 322 2.89 -15.50 -0.88
N TYR A 323 3.30 -14.54 -1.73
CA TYR A 323 2.84 -14.42 -3.12
C TYR A 323 2.98 -15.72 -3.93
N ASN A 324 4.04 -16.50 -3.69
CA ASN A 324 4.22 -17.80 -4.35
C ASN A 324 3.09 -18.78 -4.02
N PHE A 325 2.65 -18.85 -2.76
CA PHE A 325 1.51 -19.65 -2.36
C PHE A 325 0.22 -19.17 -3.02
N GLN A 326 -0.03 -17.86 -3.01
CA GLN A 326 -1.18 -17.27 -3.71
C GLN A 326 -1.19 -17.65 -5.20
N ARG A 327 -0.02 -17.67 -5.86
CA ARG A 327 0.11 -18.10 -7.25
C ARG A 327 -0.18 -19.59 -7.44
N MET A 328 0.23 -20.46 -6.51
CA MET A 328 -0.04 -21.91 -6.58
C MET A 328 -1.54 -22.24 -6.55
N ILE A 329 -2.34 -21.43 -5.86
CA ILE A 329 -3.80 -21.54 -5.86
C ILE A 329 -4.48 -20.69 -6.94
N HIS A 330 -3.71 -20.19 -7.91
CA HIS A 330 -4.19 -19.33 -9.00
C HIS A 330 -4.91 -18.06 -8.50
N PHE A 331 -4.46 -17.49 -7.39
CA PHE A 331 -5.07 -16.35 -6.70
C PHE A 331 -6.55 -16.56 -6.33
N ARG A 332 -6.96 -17.82 -6.22
CA ARG A 332 -8.34 -18.21 -5.92
C ARG A 332 -8.59 -18.24 -4.42
N PHE A 333 -8.62 -17.06 -3.83
CA PHE A 333 -8.84 -16.93 -2.39
C PHE A 333 -9.77 -15.78 -2.01
N ARG A 334 -10.18 -15.79 -0.75
CA ARG A 334 -10.83 -14.71 -0.03
C ARG A 334 -10.09 -14.47 1.29
N ALA A 335 -9.98 -13.21 1.68
CA ALA A 335 -9.60 -12.80 3.02
C ALA A 335 -10.57 -13.39 4.05
N ARG A 336 -10.04 -13.75 5.23
CA ARG A 336 -10.79 -14.30 6.36
C ARG A 336 -11.91 -13.38 6.82
N GLN A 337 -11.75 -12.06 6.66
CA GLN A 337 -12.79 -11.06 6.90
C GLN A 337 -14.16 -11.43 6.31
N ILE A 338 -14.22 -12.19 5.22
CA ILE A 338 -15.49 -12.64 4.63
C ILE A 338 -16.38 -13.42 5.60
N LEU A 339 -15.78 -14.15 6.57
CA LEU A 339 -16.50 -14.95 7.56
C LEU A 339 -17.19 -14.09 8.65
N GLN A 340 -16.87 -12.80 8.71
CA GLN A 340 -17.40 -11.85 9.68
C GLN A 340 -18.26 -10.75 9.01
N ASP A 341 -18.29 -10.70 7.68
CA ASP A 341 -19.05 -9.67 6.93
C ASP A 341 -20.49 -10.10 6.70
N LYS A 342 -21.44 -9.21 7.02
CA LYS A 342 -22.87 -9.43 6.81
C LYS A 342 -23.30 -9.63 5.35
N ARG A 343 -22.47 -9.19 4.39
CA ARG A 343 -22.74 -9.36 2.95
C ARG A 343 -22.31 -10.72 2.42
N ALA A 344 -21.54 -11.47 3.19
CA ALA A 344 -21.10 -12.80 2.78
C ALA A 344 -22.31 -13.74 2.56
N PRO A 345 -22.16 -14.78 1.72
CA PRO A 345 -23.26 -15.70 1.44
C PRO A 345 -23.78 -16.35 2.73
N ALA A 346 -25.09 -16.29 2.98
CA ALA A 346 -25.68 -16.86 4.19
C ALA A 346 -25.36 -18.35 4.37
N ALA A 347 -25.33 -19.11 3.28
CA ALA A 347 -24.93 -20.53 3.29
C ALA A 347 -23.48 -20.74 3.77
N LEU A 348 -22.55 -19.85 3.38
CA LEU A 348 -21.16 -19.91 3.84
C LEU A 348 -21.09 -19.64 5.35
N LEU A 349 -21.80 -18.62 5.83
CA LEU A 349 -21.80 -18.26 7.26
C LEU A 349 -22.46 -19.35 8.12
N GLU A 350 -23.49 -20.01 7.61
CA GLU A 350 -24.16 -21.12 8.28
C GLU A 350 -23.27 -22.36 8.35
N GLU A 351 -22.64 -22.73 7.22
CA GLU A 351 -21.69 -23.84 7.17
C GLU A 351 -20.44 -23.58 8.02
N TYR A 352 -19.96 -22.34 8.10
CA TYR A 352 -18.86 -21.99 9.00
C TYR A 352 -19.21 -22.17 10.49
N LYS A 353 -20.48 -21.92 10.87
CA LYS A 353 -20.94 -22.07 12.25
C LYS A 353 -21.27 -23.51 12.63
N ASN A 354 -21.92 -24.23 11.71
CA ASN A 354 -22.60 -25.50 12.01
C ASN A 354 -22.08 -26.67 11.16
N GLY A 355 -21.16 -26.42 10.24
CA GLY A 355 -20.62 -27.44 9.33
C GLY A 355 -19.65 -28.40 10.01
N PRO A 356 -19.38 -29.55 9.36
CA PRO A 356 -18.46 -30.54 9.89
C PRO A 356 -17.01 -30.04 9.84
N THR A 357 -16.30 -30.18 10.96
CA THR A 357 -14.84 -29.95 11.02
C THR A 357 -14.10 -31.24 10.68
N PHE A 358 -13.22 -31.17 9.69
CA PHE A 358 -12.35 -32.28 9.32
C PHE A 358 -10.94 -32.09 9.89
N SER A 359 -10.40 -33.12 10.52
CA SER A 359 -8.98 -33.25 10.83
C SER A 359 -8.17 -33.48 9.56
N TYR A 360 -6.89 -33.13 9.60
CA TYR A 360 -5.99 -33.34 8.47
C TYR A 360 -4.77 -34.16 8.90
N ALA A 361 -4.34 -35.11 8.08
CA ALA A 361 -3.14 -35.94 8.32
C ALA A 361 -2.35 -36.19 7.02
N MET A 362 -1.02 -36.13 7.09
CA MET A 362 -0.18 -36.49 5.94
C MET A 362 -0.08 -38.02 5.80
N SER A 363 -0.27 -38.54 4.60
CA SER A 363 -0.05 -39.95 4.24
C SER A 363 1.28 -40.09 3.53
N GLN A 364 2.04 -41.14 3.87
CA GLN A 364 3.35 -41.44 3.27
C GLN A 364 3.25 -41.85 1.79
N THR A 365 2.08 -42.26 1.31
CA THR A 365 1.85 -42.57 -0.12
C THR A 365 0.36 -42.45 -0.47
N GLY A 366 0.07 -42.20 -1.76
CA GLY A 366 -1.26 -42.34 -2.36
C GLY A 366 -2.03 -41.05 -2.63
N ALA A 367 -3.06 -41.15 -3.47
CA ALA A 367 -3.97 -40.03 -3.77
C ALA A 367 -4.74 -39.59 -2.50
N PRO A 368 -5.07 -38.29 -2.35
CA PRO A 368 -5.81 -37.83 -1.20
C PRO A 368 -7.14 -38.56 -1.02
N TYR A 369 -7.45 -38.96 0.21
CA TYR A 369 -8.71 -39.61 0.53
C TYR A 369 -9.25 -39.14 1.88
N VAL A 370 -10.58 -39.14 2.00
CA VAL A 370 -11.27 -38.83 3.25
C VAL A 370 -11.58 -40.14 3.95
N LYS A 371 -11.16 -40.29 5.21
CA LYS A 371 -11.56 -41.40 6.07
C LYS A 371 -12.13 -40.84 7.36
N GLU A 372 -13.39 -41.18 7.65
CA GLU A 372 -14.16 -40.62 8.76
C GLU A 372 -14.15 -39.09 8.68
N ASN A 373 -13.61 -38.40 9.69
CA ASN A 373 -13.45 -36.96 9.72
C ASN A 373 -12.02 -36.51 9.37
N THR A 374 -11.19 -37.35 8.73
CA THR A 374 -9.80 -37.02 8.40
C THR A 374 -9.57 -36.95 6.89
N VAL A 375 -9.12 -35.80 6.40
CA VAL A 375 -8.56 -35.64 5.05
C VAL A 375 -7.10 -36.06 5.08
N ARG A 376 -6.75 -37.12 4.34
CA ARG A 376 -5.37 -37.55 4.14
C ARG A 376 -4.87 -37.08 2.79
N THR A 377 -3.70 -36.44 2.71
CA THR A 377 -3.06 -36.11 1.41
C THR A 377 -1.67 -36.74 1.31
N SER A 378 -1.16 -36.89 0.09
CA SER A 378 0.22 -37.29 -0.17
C SER A 378 1.20 -36.26 0.39
N GLY A 379 2.16 -36.71 1.19
CA GLY A 379 3.39 -35.96 1.42
C GLY A 379 4.31 -36.10 0.20
N ALA A 380 5.00 -35.02 -0.17
CA ALA A 380 6.19 -35.16 -1.01
C ALA A 380 7.29 -35.77 -0.15
N ASP A 381 7.91 -36.85 -0.62
CA ASP A 381 9.09 -37.41 0.01
C ASP A 381 10.16 -36.31 0.15
N GLU A 382 10.68 -36.13 1.36
CA GLU A 382 11.99 -35.53 1.55
C GLU A 382 13.01 -36.53 1.00
N GLU A 383 13.54 -36.28 -0.20
CA GLU A 383 14.87 -36.78 -0.59
C GLU A 383 15.96 -35.83 -0.08
#